data_AF-A0A2E7FA37-F1
#
_entry.id   AF-A0A2E7FA37-F1
#
_cell.length_a   1.000
_cell.length_b   1.000
_cell.length_c   1.000
_cell.angle_alpha   90.00
_cell.angle_beta   90.00
_cell.angle_gamma   90.00
#
_symmetry.space_group_name_H-M   'P 1'
#
loop_
_entity.id
_entity.type
_entity.pdbx_description
1 polymer ?
#
loop_
_entity_poly.entity_id
_entity_poly.type
_entity_poly.pdbx_seq_one_letter_code
_entity_poly.pdbx_strand_id
1 'polypeptide(L)'
;MNDGTAHWLRQRITALAMIPLTIWFVWSSSHLFTLDRAGFQSWLNLHHHANLILFVIFISTLFYHMKLGVQVVIEDYVHSESVHNLALRCNTVFAAIFCSAAVISLLQITFGA
;
A
#
# COMPACT_ATOMS: atom_id res chain seq x y z
N MET A 1 3.61 25.37 6.42
CA MET A 1 4.52 24.25 6.70
C MET A 1 5.47 24.16 5.54
N ASN A 2 6.78 24.02 5.79
CA ASN A 2 7.75 23.77 4.71
C ASN A 2 7.48 22.37 4.13
N ASP A 3 7.74 22.17 2.83
CA ASP A 3 7.46 20.90 2.15
C ASP A 3 8.15 19.70 2.81
N GLY A 4 9.37 19.88 3.31
CA GLY A 4 10.10 18.85 4.06
C GLY A 4 9.43 18.45 5.38
N THR A 5 8.88 19.41 6.13
CA THR A 5 8.14 19.13 7.37
C THR A 5 6.86 18.35 7.10
N ALA A 6 6.14 18.72 6.02
CA ALA A 6 4.95 17.99 5.60
C ALA A 6 5.29 16.59 5.09
N HIS A 7 6.41 16.41 4.38
CA HIS A 7 6.88 15.08 3.97
C HIS A 7 7.18 14.19 5.18
N TRP A 8 7.98 14.67 6.13
CA TRP A 8 8.33 13.95 7.35
C TRP A 8 7.10 13.53 8.17
N LEU A 9 6.16 14.47 8.35
CA LEU A 9 4.94 14.18 9.11
C LEU A 9 4.11 13.09 8.44
N ARG A 10 3.97 13.12 7.10
CA ARG A 10 3.25 12.07 6.35
C ARG A 10 3.93 10.71 6.48
N GLN A 11 5.26 10.63 6.53
CA GLN A 11 5.95 9.37 6.81
C GLN A 11 5.61 8.81 8.19
N ARG A 12 5.51 9.65 9.23
CA ARG A 12 5.16 9.19 10.59
C ARG A 12 3.71 8.78 10.73
N ILE A 13 2.78 9.54 10.15
CA ILE A 13 1.35 9.19 10.14
C ILE A 13 1.15 7.84 9.45
N THR A 14 1.78 7.64 8.29
CA THR A 14 1.64 6.38 7.54
C THR A 14 2.31 5.21 8.24
N ALA A 15 3.47 5.42 8.88
CA ALA A 15 4.10 4.38 9.71
C ALA A 15 3.20 3.97 10.88
N LEU A 16 2.60 4.95 11.59
CA LEU A 16 1.69 4.68 12.70
C LEU A 16 0.42 3.95 12.25
N ALA A 17 -0.14 4.30 11.08
CA ALA A 17 -1.25 3.58 10.48
C ALA A 17 -0.87 2.15 10.06
N MET A 18 0.35 1.96 9.53
CA MET A 18 0.83 0.65 9.10
C MET A 18 1.02 -0.34 10.24
N ILE A 19 1.33 0.09 11.47
CA ILE A 19 1.52 -0.81 12.62
C ILE A 19 0.30 -1.71 12.85
N PRO A 20 -0.90 -1.19 13.17
CA PRO A 20 -2.07 -2.03 13.40
C PRO A 20 -2.52 -2.76 12.13
N LEU A 21 -2.41 -2.14 10.96
CA LEU A 21 -2.81 -2.77 9.69
C LEU A 21 -1.92 -3.97 9.34
N THR A 22 -0.62 -3.89 9.61
CA THR A 22 0.31 -5.00 9.37
C THR A 22 0.07 -6.13 10.36
N ILE A 23 -0.18 -5.82 11.64
CA ILE A 23 -0.52 -6.83 12.66
C ILE A 23 -1.79 -7.58 12.24
N TRP A 24 -2.84 -6.83 11.85
CA TRP A 24 -4.08 -7.42 11.35
C TRP A 24 -3.86 -8.27 10.08
N PHE A 25 -3.05 -7.79 9.13
CA PHE A 25 -2.76 -8.49 7.89
C PHE A 25 -2.03 -9.82 8.13
N VAL A 26 -0.99 -9.83 8.98
CA VAL A 26 -0.23 -11.04 9.33
C VAL A 26 -1.12 -12.05 10.06
N TRP A 27 -1.90 -11.59 11.04
CA TRP A 27 -2.83 -12.45 11.76
C TRP A 27 -3.90 -13.05 10.82
N SER A 28 -4.50 -12.22 9.97
CA SER A 28 -5.47 -12.68 8.98
C SER A 28 -4.85 -13.69 8.03
N SER A 29 -3.68 -13.37 7.44
CA SER A 29 -2.98 -14.21 6.46
C SER A 29 -2.69 -15.62 6.98
N SER A 30 -2.40 -15.78 8.28
CA SER A 30 -2.15 -17.10 8.87
C SER A 30 -3.32 -18.09 8.68
N HIS A 31 -4.56 -17.59 8.55
CA HIS A 31 -5.76 -18.38 8.33
C HIS A 31 -6.15 -18.49 6.84
N LEU A 32 -5.56 -17.67 5.97
CA LEU A 32 -5.91 -17.60 4.54
C LEU A 32 -5.20 -18.66 3.70
N PHE A 33 -4.03 -19.15 4.12
CA PHE A 33 -3.21 -20.09 3.34
C PHE A 33 -3.90 -21.43 3.03
N THR A 34 -4.92 -21.81 3.80
CA THR A 34 -5.68 -23.05 3.60
C THR A 34 -6.95 -22.85 2.77
N LEU A 35 -7.29 -21.60 2.41
CA LEU A 35 -8.49 -21.29 1.65
C LEU A 35 -8.23 -21.39 0.15
N ASP A 36 -9.21 -21.93 -0.56
CA ASP A 36 -9.28 -21.81 -2.01
C ASP A 36 -9.80 -20.42 -2.42
N ARG A 37 -9.93 -20.18 -3.72
CA ARG A 37 -10.40 -18.88 -4.25
C ARG A 37 -11.79 -18.51 -3.68
N ALA A 38 -12.70 -19.49 -3.60
CA ALA A 38 -14.05 -19.27 -3.08
C ALA A 38 -14.03 -18.91 -1.59
N GLY A 39 -13.24 -19.63 -0.79
CA GLY A 39 -13.05 -19.33 0.63
C GLY A 39 -12.45 -17.94 0.86
N PHE A 40 -11.46 -17.54 0.06
CA PHE A 40 -10.90 -16.19 0.14
C PHE A 40 -11.91 -15.10 -0.22
N GLN A 41 -12.72 -15.32 -1.28
CA GLN A 41 -13.81 -14.41 -1.63
C GLN A 41 -14.86 -14.30 -0.51
N SER A 42 -15.26 -15.42 0.10
CA SER A 42 -16.16 -15.41 1.25
C SER A 42 -15.56 -14.63 2.43
N TRP A 43 -14.26 -14.81 2.70
CA TRP A 43 -13.56 -14.08 3.75
C TRP A 43 -13.52 -12.56 3.50
N LEU A 44 -13.28 -12.12 2.26
CA LEU A 44 -13.32 -10.70 1.88
C LEU A 44 -14.70 -10.08 2.11
N ASN A 45 -15.77 -10.86 1.89
CA ASN A 45 -17.16 -10.44 2.03
C ASN A 45 -17.70 -10.46 3.47
N LEU A 46 -16.93 -10.96 4.45
CA LEU A 46 -17.34 -11.00 5.85
C LEU A 46 -17.68 -9.61 6.41
N HIS A 47 -18.64 -9.57 7.34
CA HIS A 47 -19.05 -8.36 8.07
C HIS A 47 -19.26 -7.13 7.16
N HIS A 48 -20.05 -7.29 6.09
CA HIS A 48 -20.31 -6.24 5.12
C HIS A 48 -19.03 -5.70 4.44
N HIS A 49 -18.15 -6.60 3.98
CA HIS A 49 -16.90 -6.26 3.28
C HIS A 49 -15.85 -5.55 4.16
N ALA A 50 -15.91 -5.70 5.48
CA ALA A 50 -14.96 -5.06 6.39
C ALA A 50 -13.50 -5.47 6.10
N ASN A 51 -13.28 -6.75 5.80
CA ASN A 51 -11.95 -7.27 5.45
C ASN A 51 -11.42 -6.68 4.15
N LEU A 52 -12.28 -6.57 3.12
CA LEU A 52 -11.93 -5.89 1.87
C LEU A 52 -11.52 -4.43 2.12
N ILE A 53 -12.30 -3.69 2.91
CA ILE A 53 -12.01 -2.28 3.22
C ILE A 53 -10.65 -2.15 3.93
N LEU A 54 -10.41 -2.98 4.95
CA LEU A 54 -9.13 -2.98 5.68
C LEU A 54 -7.96 -3.32 4.75
N PHE A 55 -8.14 -4.28 3.84
CA PHE A 55 -7.10 -4.66 2.89
C PHE A 55 -6.79 -3.54 1.88
N VAL A 56 -7.81 -2.85 1.37
CA VAL A 56 -7.64 -1.69 0.48
C VAL A 56 -6.93 -0.55 1.21
N ILE A 57 -7.30 -0.26 2.46
CA ILE A 57 -6.62 0.76 3.29
C ILE A 57 -5.16 0.36 3.53
N PHE A 58 -4.90 -0.91 3.85
CA PHE A 58 -3.55 -1.43 4.03
C PHE A 58 -2.69 -1.25 2.78
N ILE A 59 -3.16 -1.71 1.62
CA ILE A 59 -2.43 -1.59 0.34
C ILE A 59 -2.18 -0.13 -0.02
N SER A 60 -3.20 0.71 0.10
CA SER A 60 -3.09 2.15 -0.22
C SER A 60 -2.07 2.84 0.69
N THR A 61 -2.12 2.53 2.00
CA THR A 61 -1.18 3.08 2.98
C THR A 61 0.24 2.55 2.75
N LEU A 62 0.39 1.26 2.46
CA LEU A 62 1.67 0.61 2.18
C LEU A 62 2.38 1.24 0.99
N PHE A 63 1.71 1.37 -0.16
CA PHE A 63 2.32 1.96 -1.36
C PHE A 63 2.59 3.46 -1.18
N TYR A 64 1.73 4.16 -0.45
CA TYR A 64 1.99 5.56 -0.12
C TYR A 64 3.20 5.73 0.81
N HIS A 65 3.33 4.90 1.85
CA HIS A 65 4.48 4.87 2.75
C HIS A 65 5.77 4.53 2.00
N MET A 66 5.73 3.49 1.15
CA MET A 66 6.85 3.10 0.27
C MET A 66 7.29 4.27 -0.61
N LYS A 67 6.34 4.97 -1.25
CA LYS A 67 6.63 6.11 -2.13
C LYS A 67 7.39 7.21 -1.37
N LEU A 68 6.96 7.54 -0.14
CA LEU A 68 7.63 8.54 0.68
C LEU A 68 9.02 8.08 1.13
N GLY A 69 9.17 6.82 1.55
CA GLY A 69 10.47 6.29 2.01
C GLY A 69 11.50 6.22 0.88
N VAL A 70 11.11 5.71 -0.29
CA VAL A 70 11.98 5.64 -1.47
C VAL A 70 12.35 7.03 -1.99
N GLN A 71 11.46 8.01 -1.85
CA GLN A 71 11.77 9.40 -2.21
C GLN A 71 12.99 9.92 -1.42
N VAL A 72 13.07 9.69 -0.11
CA VAL A 72 14.23 10.10 0.71
C VAL A 72 15.51 9.41 0.24
N VAL A 73 15.44 8.11 -0.07
CA VAL A 73 16.60 7.38 -0.61
C VAL A 73 17.06 7.98 -1.95
N ILE A 74 16.13 8.37 -2.83
CA ILE A 74 16.49 9.01 -4.11
C ILE A 74 17.16 10.37 -3.86
N GLU A 75 16.58 11.17 -2.96
CA GLU A 75 17.08 12.51 -2.60
C GLU A 75 18.48 12.44 -1.97
N ASP A 76 18.78 11.40 -1.18
CA ASP A 76 20.06 11.25 -0.49
C ASP A 76 21.17 10.65 -1.37
N TYR A 77 20.83 9.83 -2.37
CA TYR A 77 21.81 9.00 -3.07
C TYR A 77 21.89 9.19 -4.59
N VAL A 78 20.99 9.95 -5.22
CA VAL A 78 21.00 10.16 -6.68
C VAL A 78 21.44 11.59 -7.02
N HIS A 79 22.73 11.75 -7.35
CA HIS A 79 23.33 13.07 -7.61
C HIS A 79 23.18 13.57 -9.05
N SER A 80 22.94 12.67 -10.02
CA SER A 80 22.71 13.09 -11.41
C SER A 80 21.31 13.70 -11.54
N GLU A 81 21.22 14.98 -11.89
CA GLU A 81 19.96 15.73 -11.94
C GLU A 81 18.90 15.08 -12.84
N SER A 82 19.32 14.58 -14.01
CA SER A 82 18.42 13.92 -14.95
C SER A 82 17.89 12.60 -14.40
N VAL A 83 18.75 11.83 -13.73
CA VAL A 83 18.40 10.53 -13.13
C VAL A 83 17.56 10.74 -11.88
N HIS A 84 17.85 11.76 -11.06
CA HIS A 84 17.11 12.11 -9.85
C HIS A 84 15.64 12.40 -10.18
N ASN A 85 15.39 13.30 -11.12
CA ASN A 85 14.03 13.69 -11.52
C ASN A 85 13.27 12.57 -12.24
N LEU A 86 13.99 11.70 -12.97
CA LEU A 86 13.39 10.50 -13.55
C LEU A 86 13.01 9.49 -12.46
N ALA A 87 13.91 9.21 -11.52
CA ALA A 87 13.70 8.27 -10.43
C ALA A 87 12.51 8.66 -9.54
N LEU A 88 12.36 9.94 -9.19
CA LEU A 88 11.21 10.43 -8.42
C LEU A 88 9.87 10.20 -9.14
N ARG A 89 9.83 10.44 -10.46
CA ARG A 89 8.65 10.20 -11.29
C ARG A 89 8.36 8.71 -11.41
N CYS A 90 9.37 7.89 -11.66
CA CYS A 90 9.26 6.44 -11.71
C CYS A 90 8.74 5.87 -10.38
N ASN A 91 9.26 6.31 -9.23
CA ASN A 91 8.79 5.90 -7.91
C ASN A 91 7.30 6.22 -7.71
N THR A 92 6.87 7.42 -8.11
CA THR A 92 5.46 7.84 -8.01
C THR A 92 4.55 7.01 -8.92
N VAL A 93 4.94 6.81 -10.18
CA VAL A 93 4.17 6.01 -11.15
C VAL A 93 4.12 4.55 -10.73
N PHE A 94 5.24 3.99 -10.26
CA PHE A 94 5.32 2.63 -9.74
C PHE A 94 4.33 2.41 -8.59
N ALA A 95 4.37 3.28 -7.57
CA ALA A 95 3.46 3.19 -6.44
C ALA A 95 1.99 3.27 -6.89
N ALA A 96 1.66 4.17 -7.82
CA ALA A 96 0.31 4.33 -8.32
C ALA A 96 -0.18 3.10 -9.11
N ILE A 97 0.64 2.56 -10.03
CA ILE A 97 0.30 1.40 -10.85
C ILE A 97 0.08 0.17 -9.96
N PHE A 98 1.03 -0.16 -9.09
CA PHE A 98 0.93 -1.37 -8.28
C PHE A 98 -0.15 -1.28 -7.20
N CYS A 99 -0.36 -0.10 -6.60
CA CYS A 99 -1.50 0.13 -5.71
C CYS A 99 -2.82 -0.09 -6.44
N SER A 100 -2.98 0.50 -7.62
CA SER A 100 -4.21 0.40 -8.42
C SER A 100 -4.45 -1.05 -8.87
N ALA A 101 -3.42 -1.72 -9.38
CA ALA A 101 -3.50 -3.11 -9.79
C ALA A 101 -3.93 -4.02 -8.63
N ALA A 102 -3.32 -3.87 -7.46
CA ALA A 102 -3.65 -4.68 -6.29
C ALA A 102 -5.10 -4.42 -5.79
N VAL A 103 -5.53 -3.16 -5.76
CA VAL A 103 -6.92 -2.81 -5.41
C VAL A 103 -7.90 -3.38 -6.44
N ILE A 104 -7.64 -3.23 -7.73
CA ILE A 104 -8.48 -3.79 -8.80
C ILE A 104 -8.57 -5.31 -8.67
N SER A 105 -7.47 -6.02 -8.42
CA SER A 105 -7.48 -7.47 -8.21
C SER A 105 -8.35 -7.87 -7.03
N LEU A 106 -8.30 -7.16 -5.90
CA LEU A 106 -9.19 -7.42 -4.76
C LEU A 106 -10.65 -7.21 -5.12
N LEU A 107 -10.98 -6.12 -5.84
CA LEU A 107 -12.34 -5.84 -6.28
C LEU A 107 -12.85 -6.89 -7.28
N GLN A 108 -12.00 -7.35 -8.19
CA GLN A 108 -12.34 -8.44 -9.12
C GLN A 108 -12.57 -9.76 -8.41
N ILE A 109 -11.78 -10.10 -7.39
CA ILE A 109 -12.02 -11.31 -6.59
C ILE A 109 -13.33 -11.19 -5.80
N THR A 110 -13.63 -10.01 -5.28
CA THR A 110 -14.81 -9.80 -4.43
C THR A 110 -16.10 -9.79 -5.26
N PHE A 111 -16.13 -9.02 -6.35
CA PHE A 111 -17.34 -8.69 -7.12
C PHE A 111 -17.34 -9.25 -8.55
N GLY A 112 -16.19 -9.66 -9.08
CA GLY A 112 -16.10 -10.25 -10.41
C GLY A 112 -16.57 -11.70 -10.40
N ALA A 113 -17.44 -12.05 -11.35
CA ALA A 113 -17.86 -13.43 -11.61
C ALA A 113 -16.67 -14.31 -12.06
#